data_AF-A0A5E4A3C2-F1
#
_entry.id   AF-A0A5E4A3C2-F1
#
_cell.length_a   1.000
_cell.length_b   1.000
_cell.length_c   1.000
_cell.angle_alpha   90.00
_cell.angle_beta   90.00
_cell.angle_gamma   90.00
#
_symmetry.space_group_name_H-M   'P 1'
#
loop_
_entity.id
_entity.type
_entity.pdbx_description
1 polymer ?
#
loop_
_entity_poly.entity_id
_entity_poly.type
_entity_poly.pdbx_seq_one_letter_code
_entity_poly.pdbx_strand_id
1 'polypeptide(L)'
;MAASMTLGLQPWIANINDMQYLAAKRAISRVFGTEPDMMRDGSTIPIAKMIQDLIQKSVMMLPLGAVDDGERSQNEKINRWNYIEGSKLFAAFFLEIAKLHSGQ
;
A
#
# COMPACT_ATOMS: atom_id res chain seq x y z
N MET A 1 -14.36 13.31 -34.28
CA MET A 1 -12.96 13.18 -33.80
C MET A 1 -12.95 11.97 -32.87
N ALA A 2 -12.29 10.88 -33.25
CA ALA A 2 -12.18 9.68 -32.40
C ALA A 2 -10.76 9.62 -31.86
N ALA A 3 -10.59 9.82 -30.55
CA ALA A 3 -9.33 9.56 -29.89
C ALA A 3 -9.20 8.04 -29.72
N SER A 4 -8.14 7.43 -30.28
CA SER A 4 -7.78 6.04 -29.99
C SER A 4 -6.61 6.02 -29.03
N MET A 5 -6.66 5.12 -28.05
CA MET A 5 -5.63 4.96 -27.03
C MET A 5 -4.88 3.66 -27.31
N THR A 6 -3.67 3.77 -27.87
CA THR A 6 -2.88 2.61 -28.34
C THR A 6 -2.31 1.78 -27.20
N LEU A 7 -2.06 2.41 -26.04
CA LEU A 7 -1.68 1.75 -24.79
C LEU A 7 -2.51 2.33 -23.65
N GLY A 8 -3.34 1.49 -23.05
CA GLY A 8 -4.12 1.82 -21.88
C GLY A 8 -3.84 0.86 -20.75
N LEU A 9 -3.31 1.38 -19.66
CA LEU A 9 -3.14 0.62 -18.43
C LEU A 9 -4.49 0.56 -17.71
N GLN A 10 -4.87 -0.64 -17.29
CA GLN A 10 -6.11 -0.84 -16.55
C GLN A 10 -5.95 -0.26 -15.14
N PRO A 11 -6.93 0.50 -14.63
CA PRO A 11 -6.93 0.92 -13.24
C PRO A 11 -7.02 -0.31 -12.33
N TRP A 12 -6.48 -0.19 -11.13
CA TRP A 12 -6.50 -1.24 -10.13
C TRP A 12 -7.28 -0.79 -8.89
N ILE A 13 -8.09 -1.71 -8.35
CA ILE A 13 -8.85 -1.52 -7.12
C ILE A 13 -8.70 -2.81 -6.29
N ALA A 14 -8.36 -2.64 -5.02
CA ALA A 14 -8.26 -3.73 -4.06
C ALA A 14 -9.55 -3.90 -3.24
N ASN A 15 -9.76 -5.11 -2.72
CA ASN A 15 -10.77 -5.35 -1.69
C ASN A 15 -10.21 -5.03 -0.30
N ILE A 16 -10.69 -3.95 0.31
CA ILE A 16 -10.23 -3.48 1.63
C ILE A 16 -10.67 -4.39 2.80
N ASN A 17 -11.54 -5.37 2.54
CA ASN A 17 -11.99 -6.33 3.56
C ASN A 17 -11.09 -7.57 3.66
N ASP A 18 -10.05 -7.69 2.82
CA ASP A 18 -9.15 -8.82 2.85
C ASP A 18 -8.27 -8.82 4.11
N MET A 19 -7.83 -10.00 4.55
CA MET A 19 -7.07 -10.18 5.81
C MET A 19 -5.82 -9.30 5.90
N GLN A 20 -5.14 -9.05 4.78
CA GLN A 20 -3.97 -8.18 4.74
C GLN A 20 -4.28 -6.71 5.05
N TYR A 21 -5.43 -6.20 4.62
CA TYR A 21 -5.87 -4.86 4.98
C TYR A 21 -6.20 -4.75 6.46
N LEU A 22 -6.81 -5.80 7.04
CA LEU A 22 -7.03 -5.87 8.49
C LEU A 22 -5.70 -5.93 9.28
N ALA A 23 -4.72 -6.72 8.81
CA ALA A 23 -3.39 -6.78 9.42
C ALA A 23 -2.68 -5.43 9.36
N ALA A 24 -2.72 -4.76 8.20
CA ALA A 24 -2.13 -3.44 8.01
C ALA A 24 -2.79 -2.39 8.90
N LYS A 25 -4.12 -2.40 9.00
CA LYS A 25 -4.86 -1.51 9.90
C LYS A 25 -4.38 -1.64 11.34
N ARG A 26 -4.29 -2.87 11.87
CA ARG A 26 -3.77 -3.13 13.21
C ARG A 26 -2.31 -2.72 13.38
N ALA A 27 -1.47 -2.98 12.37
CA ALA A 27 -0.05 -2.64 12.40
C ALA A 27 0.17 -1.11 12.40
N ILE A 28 -0.57 -0.36 11.58
CA ILE A 28 -0.52 1.11 11.53
C ILE A 28 -1.01 1.69 12.86
N SER A 29 -2.16 1.25 13.38
CA SER A 29 -2.66 1.72 14.69
C SER A 29 -1.66 1.44 15.81
N ARG A 30 -0.93 0.32 15.75
CA ARG A 30 0.09 -0.01 16.75
C ARG A 30 1.32 0.91 16.68
N VAL A 31 1.79 1.25 15.49
CA VAL A 31 3.03 2.04 15.32
C VAL A 31 2.78 3.54 15.45
N PHE A 32 1.67 4.03 14.88
CA PHE A 32 1.38 5.45 14.80
C PHE A 32 0.32 5.92 15.82
N GLY A 33 -0.32 5.00 16.53
CA GLY A 33 -1.30 5.32 17.58
C GLY A 33 -2.65 5.82 17.08
N THR A 34 -2.89 5.75 15.76
CA THR A 34 -4.14 6.19 15.12
C THR A 34 -4.58 5.21 14.05
N GLU A 35 -5.89 5.10 13.86
CA GLU A 35 -6.46 4.31 12.78
C GLU A 35 -6.13 4.92 11.41
N PRO A 36 -5.69 4.13 10.43
CA PRO A 36 -5.40 4.63 9.08
C PRO A 36 -6.65 4.85 8.25
N ASP A 37 -6.57 5.84 7.36
CA ASP A 37 -7.54 6.05 6.30
C ASP A 37 -7.29 5.09 5.12
N MET A 38 -8.37 4.62 4.51
CA MET A 38 -8.31 3.84 3.27
C MET A 38 -8.39 4.80 2.08
N MET A 39 -7.28 4.95 1.36
CA MET A 39 -7.16 5.90 0.25
C MET A 39 -6.94 5.22 -1.10
N ARG A 40 -7.14 5.99 -2.17
CA ARG A 40 -6.75 5.64 -3.55
C ARG A 40 -5.70 6.65 -4.00
N ASP A 41 -4.75 6.20 -4.79
CA ASP A 41 -3.66 7.03 -5.29
C ASP A 41 -3.76 7.23 -6.81
N GLY A 42 -3.30 8.38 -7.30
CA GLY A 42 -3.29 8.71 -8.73
C GLY A 42 -2.09 8.11 -9.49
N SER A 43 -1.09 7.61 -8.76
CA SER A 43 0.09 6.96 -9.32
C SER A 43 -0.29 5.65 -9.99
N THR A 44 0.40 5.37 -11.09
CA THR A 44 0.15 4.16 -11.87
C THR A 44 1.24 3.13 -11.59
N ILE A 45 0.86 2.00 -11.00
CA ILE A 45 1.72 0.84 -10.77
C ILE A 45 1.12 -0.35 -11.55
N PRO A 46 1.47 -0.52 -12.84
CA PRO A 46 0.81 -1.49 -13.73
C PRO A 46 0.84 -2.93 -13.21
N ILE A 47 1.95 -3.27 -12.54
CA ILE A 47 2.22 -4.62 -12.08
C ILE A 47 1.27 -5.07 -10.96
N ALA A 48 0.63 -4.15 -10.22
CA ALA A 48 -0.30 -4.51 -9.14
C ALA A 48 -1.48 -5.34 -9.66
N LYS A 49 -2.09 -4.90 -10.77
CA LYS A 49 -3.18 -5.62 -11.43
C LYS A 49 -2.70 -6.97 -11.97
N MET A 50 -1.54 -6.98 -12.61
CA MET A 50 -0.95 -8.20 -13.16
C MET A 50 -0.66 -9.23 -12.06
N ILE A 51 -0.08 -8.84 -10.92
CA ILE A 51 0.18 -9.72 -9.77
C ILE A 51 -1.12 -10.29 -9.24
N GLN A 52 -2.15 -9.46 -9.07
CA GLN A 52 -3.46 -9.91 -8.59
C GLN A 52 -4.09 -10.93 -9.55
N ASP A 53 -4.03 -10.67 -10.85
CA ASP A 53 -4.63 -11.52 -11.88
C ASP A 53 -3.82 -12.81 -12.13
N LEU A 54 -2.50 -12.79 -11.95
CA LEU A 54 -1.67 -13.99 -12.13
C LEU A 54 -1.66 -14.88 -10.89
N ILE A 55 -1.47 -14.29 -9.71
CA ILE A 55 -1.31 -15.04 -8.45
C ILE A 55 -2.68 -15.39 -7.86
N GLN A 56 -3.76 -14.71 -8.27
CA GLN A 56 -5.11 -14.89 -7.73
C GLN A 56 -5.14 -14.72 -6.20
N LYS A 57 -4.36 -13.75 -5.72
CA LYS A 57 -4.26 -13.34 -4.31
C LYS A 57 -4.46 -11.85 -4.19
N SER A 58 -4.91 -11.44 -3.01
CA SER A 58 -5.11 -10.03 -2.71
C SER A 58 -3.79 -9.28 -2.79
N VAL A 59 -3.82 -8.06 -3.33
CA VAL A 59 -2.68 -7.15 -3.39
C VAL A 59 -2.99 -5.94 -2.51
N MET A 60 -1.99 -5.43 -1.81
CA MET A 60 -2.12 -4.26 -0.93
C MET A 60 -0.91 -3.36 -1.13
N MET A 61 -1.15 -2.05 -1.09
CA MET A 61 -0.11 -1.03 -1.04
C MET A 61 -0.02 -0.49 0.38
N LEU A 62 1.19 -0.47 0.94
CA LEU A 62 1.47 0.06 2.27
C LEU A 62 2.50 1.20 2.16
N PRO A 63 2.07 2.47 2.22
CA PRO A 63 2.97 3.60 2.00
C PRO A 63 3.87 3.87 3.22
N LEU A 64 5.12 4.28 2.97
CA LEU A 64 5.99 4.87 3.99
C LEU A 64 6.11 6.39 3.83
N GLY A 65 5.98 6.89 2.62
CA GLY A 65 6.25 8.28 2.29
C GLY A 65 5.31 9.27 2.99
N ALA A 66 5.77 10.50 3.13
CA ALA A 66 4.94 11.63 3.49
C ALA A 66 4.42 12.33 2.23
N VAL A 67 3.33 13.08 2.38
CA VAL A 67 2.69 13.82 1.28
C VAL A 67 3.60 14.86 0.62
N ASP A 68 4.62 15.32 1.33
CA ASP A 68 5.56 16.36 0.89
C ASP A 68 6.90 15.79 0.39
N ASP A 69 7.04 14.47 0.23
CA ASP A 69 8.30 13.84 -0.19
C ASP A 69 8.72 14.20 -1.62
N GLY A 70 7.77 14.63 -2.45
CA GLY A 70 8.06 15.21 -3.76
C GLY A 70 8.66 14.21 -4.75
N GLU A 71 8.06 13.00 -4.85
CA GLU A 71 8.49 11.98 -5.81
C GLU A 71 8.65 12.60 -7.20
N ARG A 72 9.82 12.39 -7.84
CA ARG A 72 10.15 12.92 -9.18
C ARG A 72 10.28 14.44 -9.26
N SER A 73 10.38 15.13 -8.13
CA SER A 73 10.61 16.57 -8.05
C SER A 73 12.03 16.90 -7.61
N GLN A 74 12.37 18.19 -7.64
CA GLN A 74 13.59 18.69 -7.02
C GLN A 74 13.48 18.53 -5.50
N ASN A 75 14.60 18.18 -4.85
CA ASN A 75 14.67 17.94 -3.40
C ASN A 75 13.78 16.79 -2.91
N GLU A 76 13.62 15.74 -3.71
CA GLU A 76 13.02 14.47 -3.28
C GLU A 76 13.68 13.99 -1.98
N LYS A 77 12.87 13.59 -1.00
CA LYS A 77 13.34 13.22 0.33
C LYS A 77 12.52 12.08 0.92
N ILE A 78 13.04 11.49 1.99
CA ILE A 78 12.26 10.67 2.91
C ILE A 78 12.51 11.16 4.32
N ASN A 79 11.44 11.44 5.06
CA ASN A 79 11.56 11.87 6.45
C ASN A 79 12.18 10.74 7.29
N ARG A 80 13.20 11.06 8.12
CA ARG A 80 13.84 10.07 8.99
C ARG A 80 12.84 9.36 9.89
N TRP A 81 11.84 10.09 10.39
CA TRP A 81 10.74 9.52 11.18
C TRP A 81 9.99 8.45 10.40
N ASN A 82 9.52 8.77 9.19
CA ASN A 82 8.83 7.83 8.31
C ASN A 82 9.70 6.60 7.96
N TYR A 83 11.00 6.79 7.75
CA TYR A 83 11.91 5.67 7.48
C TYR A 83 12.05 4.71 8.67
N ILE A 84 12.22 5.25 9.89
CA ILE A 84 12.40 4.44 11.10
C ILE A 84 11.08 3.82 11.56
N GLU A 85 10.01 4.61 11.68
CA GLU A 85 8.69 4.09 12.07
C GLU A 85 8.08 3.21 10.97
N GLY A 86 8.32 3.52 9.70
CA GLY A 86 7.91 2.67 8.58
C GLY A 86 8.60 1.31 8.59
N SER A 87 9.86 1.23 9.03
CA SER A 87 10.54 -0.05 9.24
C SER A 87 9.86 -0.87 10.35
N LYS A 88 9.46 -0.22 11.45
CA LYS A 88 8.67 -0.87 12.51
C LYS A 88 7.28 -1.27 12.03
N LEU A 89 6.66 -0.49 11.15
CA LEU A 89 5.39 -0.81 10.51
C LEU A 89 5.47 -2.12 9.73
N PHE A 90 6.49 -2.31 8.90
CA PHE A 90 6.66 -3.58 8.18
C PHE A 90 6.85 -4.76 9.13
N ALA A 91 7.68 -4.60 10.16
CA ALA A 91 7.85 -5.65 11.18
C ALA A 91 6.52 -5.97 11.90
N ALA A 92 5.75 -4.95 12.28
CA ALA A 92 4.44 -5.10 12.89
C ALA A 92 3.44 -5.76 11.94
N PHE A 93 3.45 -5.39 10.66
CA PHE A 93 2.58 -5.98 9.64
C PHE A 93 2.84 -7.49 9.48
N PHE A 94 4.11 -7.91 9.38
CA PHE A 94 4.46 -9.33 9.31
C PHE A 94 4.03 -10.09 10.57
N LEU A 95 4.10 -9.46 11.74
CA LEU A 95 3.62 -10.04 12.98
C LEU A 95 2.08 -10.17 12.99
N GLU A 96 1.36 -9.14 12.57
CA GLU A 96 -0.12 -9.15 12.55
C GLU A 96 -0.67 -10.14 11.51
N ILE A 97 -0.07 -10.21 10.32
CA ILE A 97 -0.50 -11.18 9.29
C ILE A 97 -0.24 -12.61 9.77
N ALA A 98 0.88 -12.89 10.44
CA ALA A 98 1.18 -14.21 10.99
C ALA A 98 0.16 -14.63 12.06
N LYS A 99 -0.21 -13.71 12.97
CA LYS A 99 -1.24 -13.96 14.00
C LYS A 99 -2.60 -14.30 13.39
N LEU A 100 -3.01 -13.57 12.36
CA LEU A 100 -4.29 -13.80 11.67
C LEU A 100 -4.31 -15.17 10.97
N HIS A 101 -3.17 -15.64 10.47
CA HIS A 101 -3.06 -16.98 9.88
C HIS A 101 -2.99 -18.10 10.94
N SER A 102 -2.35 -17.87 12.09
CA SER A 102 -2.27 -18.88 13.16
C SER A 102 -3.57 -19.05 13.96
N GLY A 103 -4.50 -18.11 13.83
CA GLY A 103 -5.84 -18.18 14.43
C GLY A 103 -6.88 -18.86 13.55
N GLN A 104 -6.47 -19.42 12.40
CA GLN A 104 -7.29 -20.28 11.54
C GLN A 104 -7.03 -21.76 11.81
#